data_AF-A0A4Q7DN63-F1
#
_entry.id   AF-A0A4Q7DN63-F1
#
_cell.length_a   1.000
_cell.length_b   1.000
_cell.length_c   1.000
_cell.angle_alpha   90.00
_cell.angle_beta   90.00
_cell.angle_gamma   90.00
#
_symmetry.space_group_name_H-M   'P 1'
#
loop_
_entity.id
_entity.type
_entity.pdbx_description
1 polymer ?
#
loop_
_entity_poly.entity_id
_entity_poly.type
_entity_poly.pdbx_seq_one_letter_code
_entity_poly.pdbx_strand_id
1 'polypeptide(L)'
;MIKAIDVLRVMAEHRESEFEFRIYSPRTEEGLSDTELSPLPAYVEKNSTVARMRGDEKAAIQVVTFFESEFQAIASFKKDGELICERKAYGQPMEAVNKALFEQGVYSEMLEKQFKGMRTGREIFVPEMNEATASGMMKEFASWDEQKNK
;
A
#
# COMPACT_ATOMS: atom_id res chain seq x y z
N MET A 1 -2.99 5.88 -10.39
CA MET A 1 -1.62 5.94 -9.87
C MET A 1 -1.66 5.57 -8.41
N ILE A 2 -0.87 4.58 -8.01
CA ILE A 2 -0.82 4.08 -6.63
C ILE A 2 0.10 4.99 -5.81
N LYS A 3 -0.34 5.36 -4.61
CA LYS A 3 0.44 6.11 -3.63
C LYS A 3 0.86 5.19 -2.49
N ALA A 4 1.83 5.63 -1.69
CA ALA A 4 2.28 4.90 -0.51
C ALA A 4 1.11 4.46 0.39
N ILE A 5 0.15 5.36 0.62
CA ILE A 5 -1.03 5.08 1.45
C ILE A 5 -1.92 3.94 0.90
N ASP A 6 -2.04 3.83 -0.43
CA ASP A 6 -2.85 2.76 -1.04
C ASP A 6 -2.22 1.40 -0.78
N VAL A 7 -0.89 1.29 -0.86
CA VAL A 7 -0.18 0.05 -0.55
C VAL A 7 -0.23 -0.26 0.94
N LEU A 8 -0.05 0.74 1.81
CA LEU A 8 -0.17 0.57 3.26
C LEU A 8 -1.56 0.08 3.66
N ARG A 9 -2.61 0.57 2.99
CA ARG A 9 -3.99 0.10 3.19
C ARG A 9 -4.13 -1.37 2.82
N VAL A 10 -3.68 -1.76 1.62
CA VAL A 10 -3.70 -3.17 1.18
C VAL A 10 -2.94 -4.07 2.15
N MET A 11 -1.78 -3.63 2.65
CA MET A 11 -1.02 -4.38 3.66
C MET A 11 -1.75 -4.52 4.99
N ALA A 12 -2.49 -3.49 5.41
CA ALA A 12 -3.27 -3.53 6.64
C ALA A 12 -4.51 -4.44 6.53
N GLU A 13 -5.20 -4.40 5.38
CA GLU A 13 -6.38 -5.22 5.08
C GLU A 13 -6.02 -6.69 4.89
N HIS A 14 -4.81 -6.98 4.43
CA HIS A 14 -4.31 -8.34 4.18
C HIS A 14 -3.12 -8.69 5.06
N ARG A 15 -3.17 -8.33 6.35
CA ARG A 15 -2.05 -8.50 7.29
C ARG A 15 -1.58 -9.96 7.41
N GLU A 16 -2.44 -10.94 7.13
CA GLU A 16 -2.13 -12.37 7.13
C GLU A 16 -1.31 -12.84 5.92
N SER A 17 -1.06 -11.95 4.96
CA SER A 17 -0.29 -12.20 3.74
C SER A 17 1.18 -11.82 3.92
N GLU A 18 2.06 -12.46 3.15
CA GLU A 18 3.45 -12.00 3.02
C GLU A 18 3.55 -10.98 1.90
N PHE A 19 4.30 -9.90 2.12
CA PHE A 19 4.59 -8.92 1.09
C PHE A 19 6.08 -8.93 0.75
N GLU A 20 6.40 -8.87 -0.54
CA GLU A 20 7.77 -8.70 -1.02
C GLU A 20 7.83 -7.45 -1.90
N PHE A 21 8.90 -6.67 -1.80
CA PHE A 21 9.11 -5.53 -2.67
C PHE A 21 10.55 -5.42 -3.14
N ARG A 22 10.68 -4.92 -4.37
CA ARG A 22 11.97 -4.67 -5.02
C ARG A 22 12.21 -3.17 -5.07
N ILE A 23 13.43 -2.77 -4.72
CA ILE A 23 13.87 -1.38 -4.82
C ILE A 23 14.84 -1.22 -5.98
N TYR A 24 14.89 -0.03 -6.56
CA TYR A 24 15.90 0.31 -7.55
C TYR A 24 17.29 0.30 -6.91
N SER A 25 18.32 0.09 -7.73
CA SER A 25 19.70 0.14 -7.25
C SER A 25 20.17 1.59 -7.09
N PRO A 26 21.23 1.85 -6.30
CA PRO A 26 21.82 3.19 -6.21
C PRO A 26 22.22 3.76 -7.57
N ARG A 27 22.67 2.90 -8.50
CA ARG A 27 23.00 3.32 -9.87
C ARG A 27 21.78 3.87 -10.61
N THR A 28 20.61 3.28 -10.41
CA THR A 28 19.37 3.78 -10.98
C THR A 28 18.95 5.11 -10.35
N GLU A 29 19.09 5.24 -9.03
CA GLU A 29 18.80 6.50 -8.32
C GLU A 29 19.73 7.64 -8.73
N GLU A 30 20.99 7.32 -9.07
CA GLU A 30 21.98 8.25 -9.62
C GLU A 30 21.80 8.54 -11.13
N GLY A 31 20.81 7.94 -11.78
CA GLY A 31 20.53 8.12 -13.22
C GLY A 31 21.50 7.39 -14.16
N LEU A 32 22.22 6.40 -13.66
CA LEU A 32 23.13 5.54 -14.45
C LEU A 32 22.42 4.33 -15.08
N SER A 33 21.16 4.09 -14.70
CA SER A 33 20.24 3.10 -15.26
C SER A 33 18.81 3.56 -15.02
N ASP A 34 17.85 3.07 -15.81
CA ASP A 34 16.43 3.40 -15.63
C ASP A 34 15.67 2.31 -14.85
N THR A 35 16.21 1.09 -14.81
CA THR A 35 15.48 -0.10 -14.35
C THR A 35 16.31 -1.06 -13.50
N GLU A 36 17.58 -0.75 -13.22
CA GLU A 36 18.43 -1.64 -12.42
C GLU A 36 17.90 -1.71 -10.98
N LEU A 37 17.77 -2.92 -10.46
CA LEU A 37 17.23 -3.21 -9.14
C LEU A 37 18.36 -3.57 -8.16
N SER A 38 18.15 -3.29 -6.88
CA SER A 38 19.04 -3.79 -5.83
C SER A 38 19.08 -5.33 -5.83
N PRO A 39 20.16 -5.98 -5.37
CA PRO A 39 20.28 -7.43 -5.46
C PRO A 39 19.25 -8.15 -4.58
N LEU A 40 19.03 -7.67 -3.36
CA LEU A 40 18.20 -8.35 -2.37
C LEU A 40 16.78 -7.75 -2.34
N PRO A 41 15.73 -8.57 -2.40
CA PRO A 41 14.37 -8.09 -2.16
C PRO A 41 14.18 -7.78 -0.67
N ALA A 42 13.28 -6.84 -0.39
CA ALA A 42 12.76 -6.64 0.95
C ALA A 42 11.45 -7.41 1.11
N TYR A 43 11.12 -7.81 2.33
CA TYR A 43 9.90 -8.54 2.63
C TYR A 43 9.31 -8.14 3.97
N VAL A 44 8.00 -8.35 4.11
CA VAL A 44 7.23 -8.13 5.33
C VAL A 44 6.49 -9.43 5.61
N GLU A 45 6.79 -10.03 6.75
CA GLU A 45 6.17 -11.27 7.19
C GLU A 45 4.70 -11.05 7.55
N LYS A 46 3.95 -12.15 7.53
CA LYS A 46 2.57 -12.20 7.98
C LYS A 46 2.44 -11.61 9.39
N ASN A 47 1.49 -10.72 9.56
CA ASN A 47 1.17 -9.98 10.78
C ASN A 47 2.31 -9.08 11.30
N SER A 48 3.27 -8.73 10.45
CA SER A 48 4.37 -7.82 10.77
C SER A 48 4.12 -6.42 10.21
N THR A 49 4.66 -5.41 10.89
CA THR A 49 4.78 -4.04 10.37
C THR A 49 6.23 -3.68 10.05
N VAL A 50 7.13 -4.66 10.11
CA VAL A 50 8.57 -4.51 9.92
C VAL A 50 8.98 -5.13 8.59
N ALA A 51 9.61 -4.33 7.74
CA ALA A 51 10.28 -4.79 6.54
C ALA A 51 11.70 -5.24 6.87
N ARG A 52 12.12 -6.35 6.27
CA ARG A 52 13.47 -6.91 6.35
C ARG A 52 14.04 -7.15 4.98
N MET A 53 15.37 -7.17 4.85
CA MET A 53 16.04 -7.55 3.61
C MET A 53 16.28 -9.06 3.57
N ARG A 54 15.87 -9.72 2.49
CA ARG A 54 16.11 -11.16 2.33
C ARG A 54 17.62 -11.40 2.19
N GLY A 55 18.21 -12.16 3.10
CA GLY A 55 19.65 -12.41 3.15
C GLY A 55 20.45 -11.45 4.06
N ASP A 56 19.81 -10.40 4.60
CA ASP A 56 20.35 -9.58 5.69
C ASP A 56 19.24 -9.18 6.66
N GLU A 57 18.83 -10.15 7.49
CA GLU A 57 17.70 -9.98 8.42
C GLU A 57 17.99 -8.98 9.55
N LYS A 58 19.25 -8.53 9.71
CA LYS A 58 19.61 -7.46 10.66
C LYS A 58 19.15 -6.09 10.16
N ALA A 59 18.99 -5.91 8.86
CA ALA A 59 18.42 -4.72 8.27
C ALA A 59 16.89 -4.78 8.39
N ALA A 60 16.36 -4.16 9.44
CA ALA A 60 14.93 -4.10 9.74
C ALA A 60 14.47 -2.64 9.88
N ILE A 61 13.33 -2.30 9.25
CA ILE A 61 12.75 -0.96 9.28
C ILE A 61 11.22 -1.02 9.38
N GLN A 62 10.62 -0.06 10.07
CA GLN A 62 9.15 0.05 10.09
C GLN A 62 8.64 0.38 8.69
N VAL A 63 7.66 -0.38 8.22
CA VAL A 63 7.07 -0.23 6.87
C VAL A 63 6.57 1.18 6.64
N VAL A 64 5.84 1.75 7.60
CA VAL A 64 5.30 3.12 7.49
C VAL A 64 6.42 4.13 7.30
N THR A 65 7.47 4.06 8.13
CA THR A 65 8.64 4.96 8.03
C THR A 65 9.32 4.85 6.67
N PHE A 66 9.56 3.62 6.20
CA PHE A 66 10.19 3.40 4.90
C PHE A 66 9.35 3.94 3.75
N PHE A 67 8.03 3.77 3.78
CA PHE A 67 7.15 4.20 2.69
C PHE A 67 6.94 5.72 2.70
N GLU A 68 7.01 6.37 3.86
CA GLU A 68 6.94 7.83 3.93
C GLU A 68 8.19 8.49 3.34
N SER A 69 9.38 7.89 3.51
CA SER A 69 10.64 8.44 2.99
C SER A 69 11.00 7.94 1.59
N GLU A 70 10.86 6.64 1.31
CA GLU A 70 11.50 5.97 0.16
C GLU A 70 10.53 5.31 -0.82
N PHE A 71 9.23 5.65 -0.83
CA PHE A 71 8.27 5.01 -1.75
C PHE A 71 8.59 5.19 -3.24
N GLN A 72 9.37 6.21 -3.62
CA GLN A 72 9.83 6.40 -5.00
C GLN A 72 10.94 5.43 -5.40
N ALA A 73 11.71 4.91 -4.44
CA ALA A 73 12.75 3.91 -4.67
C ALA A 73 12.16 2.51 -4.93
N ILE A 74 10.87 2.29 -4.64
CA ILE A 74 10.23 0.99 -4.81
C ILE A 74 9.79 0.79 -6.26
N ALA A 75 10.29 -0.28 -6.86
CA ALA A 75 10.01 -0.69 -8.24
C ALA A 75 8.79 -1.59 -8.35
N SER A 76 8.56 -2.51 -7.40
CA SER A 76 7.40 -3.41 -7.46
C SER A 76 7.05 -4.02 -6.12
N PHE A 77 5.80 -4.48 -6.02
CA PHE A 77 5.25 -5.18 -4.88
C PHE A 77 4.62 -6.51 -5.29
N LYS A 78 4.86 -7.54 -4.48
CA LYS A 78 4.19 -8.82 -4.54
C LYS A 78 3.46 -9.08 -3.23
N LYS A 79 2.29 -9.70 -3.34
CA LYS A 79 1.54 -10.27 -2.22
C LYS A 79 1.46 -11.78 -2.42
N ASP A 80 1.94 -12.55 -1.46
CA ASP A 80 2.00 -14.02 -1.52
C ASP A 80 2.64 -14.55 -2.83
N GLY A 81 3.65 -13.84 -3.34
CA GLY A 81 4.36 -14.16 -4.57
C GLY A 81 3.74 -13.60 -5.87
N GLU A 82 2.52 -13.08 -5.83
CA GLU A 82 1.83 -12.48 -6.98
C GLU A 82 2.11 -10.99 -7.10
N LEU A 83 2.49 -10.52 -8.30
CA LEU A 83 2.75 -9.10 -8.56
C LEU A 83 1.45 -8.29 -8.50
N ILE A 84 1.38 -7.30 -7.60
CA ILE A 84 0.18 -6.49 -7.40
C ILE A 84 0.31 -5.08 -7.97
N CYS A 85 1.50 -4.48 -7.94
CA CYS A 85 1.80 -3.20 -8.56
C CYS A 85 3.28 -3.05 -8.90
N GLU A 86 3.57 -2.21 -9.89
CA GLU A 86 4.94 -1.96 -10.37
C GLU A 86 5.13 -0.55 -10.95
N ARG A 87 6.39 -0.12 -10.98
CA ARG A 87 6.90 1.00 -11.77
C ARG A 87 7.73 0.43 -12.91
N LYS A 88 7.45 0.88 -14.12
CA LYS A 88 8.18 0.44 -15.32
C LYS A 88 9.62 0.95 -15.37
N ALA A 89 9.89 2.11 -14.77
CA ALA A 89 11.22 2.71 -14.65
C ALA A 89 11.26 3.67 -13.46
N TYR A 90 12.46 4.02 -13.01
CA TYR A 90 12.64 5.00 -11.93
C TYR A 90 12.04 6.36 -12.32
N GLY A 91 11.41 7.02 -11.35
CA GLY A 91 10.67 8.27 -11.57
C GLY A 91 9.31 8.10 -12.28
N GLN A 92 8.99 6.94 -12.86
CA GLN A 92 7.66 6.68 -13.43
C GLN A 92 6.63 6.38 -12.34
N PRO A 93 5.34 6.65 -12.56
CA PRO A 93 4.30 6.38 -11.57
C PRO A 93 4.16 4.88 -11.27
N MET A 94 3.81 4.56 -10.02
CA MET A 94 3.43 3.20 -9.62
C MET A 94 2.04 2.87 -10.19
N GLU A 95 1.95 1.78 -10.95
CA GLU A 95 0.75 1.30 -11.60
C GLU A 95 0.27 -0.01 -10.96
N ALA A 96 -1.04 -0.13 -10.75
CA ALA A 96 -1.63 -1.37 -10.25
C ALA A 96 -1.71 -2.39 -11.38
N VAL A 97 -1.20 -3.59 -11.13
CA VAL A 97 -1.39 -4.78 -11.98
C VAL A 97 -2.74 -5.40 -11.63
N ASN A 98 -3.04 -5.56 -10.34
CA ASN A 98 -4.35 -5.96 -9.86
C ASN A 98 -5.12 -4.73 -9.35
N LYS A 99 -5.91 -4.09 -10.22
CA LYS A 99 -6.65 -2.87 -9.89
C LYS A 99 -7.67 -3.06 -8.77
N ALA A 100 -8.39 -4.18 -8.79
CA ALA A 100 -9.43 -4.48 -7.81
C ALA A 100 -8.89 -4.54 -6.38
N LEU A 101 -7.64 -4.97 -6.19
CA LEU A 101 -6.99 -5.01 -4.88
C LEU A 101 -6.81 -3.62 -4.26
N PHE A 102 -6.70 -2.56 -5.07
CA PHE A 102 -6.50 -1.19 -4.60
C PHE A 102 -7.79 -0.36 -4.59
N GLU A 103 -8.92 -0.93 -4.99
CA GLU A 103 -10.22 -0.27 -4.95
C GLU A 103 -10.67 -0.15 -3.50
N GLN A 104 -10.75 1.09 -3.02
CA GLN A 104 -11.30 1.39 -1.70
C GLN A 104 -12.81 1.57 -1.81
N GLY A 105 -13.58 0.98 -0.89
CA GLY A 105 -14.99 1.26 -0.78
C GLY A 105 -15.26 2.73 -0.40
N VAL A 106 -16.39 3.26 -0.86
CA VAL A 106 -16.75 4.70 -0.72
C VAL A 106 -16.79 5.13 0.74
N TYR A 107 -17.22 4.25 1.65
CA TYR A 107 -17.30 4.57 3.06
C TYR A 107 -15.91 4.59 3.72
N SER A 108 -15.08 3.59 3.43
CA SER A 108 -13.70 3.56 3.88
C SER A 108 -12.89 4.76 3.37
N GLU A 109 -13.11 5.20 2.12
CA GLU A 109 -12.49 6.40 1.57
C GLU A 109 -12.97 7.68 2.30
N MET A 110 -14.27 7.75 2.64
CA MET A 110 -14.83 8.86 3.42
C MET A 110 -14.21 8.95 4.81
N LEU A 111 -14.09 7.83 5.52
CA LEU A 111 -13.46 7.79 6.85
C LEU A 111 -12.00 8.23 6.77
N GLU A 112 -11.24 7.72 5.80
CA GLU A 112 -9.84 8.10 5.61
C GLU A 112 -9.69 9.61 5.38
N LYS A 113 -10.57 10.21 4.56
CA LYS A 113 -10.62 11.67 4.33
C LYS A 113 -10.97 12.43 5.61
N GLN A 114 -11.93 11.95 6.40
CA GLN A 114 -12.32 12.58 7.67
C GLN A 114 -11.17 12.57 8.69
N PHE A 115 -10.47 11.43 8.86
CA PHE A 115 -9.32 11.34 9.76
C PHE A 115 -8.15 12.22 9.30
N LYS A 116 -7.86 12.27 7.99
CA LYS A 116 -6.84 13.19 7.44
C LYS A 116 -7.22 14.67 7.64
N GLY A 117 -8.50 15.02 7.47
CA GLY A 117 -9.02 16.37 7.71
C GLY A 117 -8.90 16.81 9.16
N MET A 118 -9.30 15.96 10.11
CA MET A 118 -9.14 16.19 11.56
C MET A 118 -7.68 16.44 11.94
N ARG A 119 -6.75 15.66 11.36
CA ARG A 119 -5.32 15.73 11.69
C ARG A 119 -4.61 16.95 11.09
N THR A 120 -5.17 17.56 10.04
CA THR A 120 -4.60 18.71 9.33
C THR A 120 -5.32 20.04 9.63
N GLY A 121 -6.37 20.02 10.46
CA GLY A 121 -7.12 21.22 10.86
C GLY A 121 -7.95 21.85 9.74
N ARG A 122 -8.18 21.15 8.61
CA ARG A 122 -9.07 21.62 7.54
C ARG A 122 -10.52 21.32 7.88
N GLU A 123 -11.41 22.29 7.61
CA GLU A 123 -12.85 22.16 7.78
C GLU A 123 -13.38 20.87 7.14
N ILE A 124 -14.07 20.07 7.93
CA ILE A 124 -14.60 18.77 7.53
C ILE A 124 -15.94 19.04 6.83
N PHE A 125 -15.96 18.90 5.51
CA PHE A 125 -17.22 18.83 4.78
C PHE A 125 -17.83 17.45 5.09
N VAL A 126 -18.78 17.39 6.01
CA VAL A 126 -19.58 16.18 6.27
C VAL A 126 -20.45 15.98 5.02
N PRO A 127 -20.23 14.93 4.22
CA PRO A 127 -21.08 14.68 3.06
C PRO A 127 -22.48 14.38 3.57
N GLU A 128 -23.52 14.94 2.94
CA GLU A 128 -24.89 14.49 3.17
C GLU A 128 -24.95 12.97 3.00
N MET A 129 -25.54 12.25 3.96
CA MET A 129 -25.77 10.81 3.87
C MET A 129 -26.69 10.51 2.68
N ASN A 130 -26.09 10.33 1.50
CA ASN A 130 -26.80 9.89 0.31
C ASN A 130 -26.83 8.35 0.23
N GLU A 131 -27.71 7.82 -0.62
CA GLU A 131 -27.89 6.36 -0.79
C GLU A 131 -26.59 5.63 -1.18
N ALA A 132 -25.67 6.29 -1.87
CA ALA A 132 -24.38 5.70 -2.25
C ALA A 132 -23.50 5.44 -1.02
N THR A 133 -23.42 6.38 -0.07
CA THR A 133 -22.70 6.20 1.20
C THR A 133 -23.35 5.11 2.05
N ALA A 134 -24.67 5.10 2.15
CA ALA A 134 -25.41 4.08 2.90
C ALA A 134 -25.25 2.67 2.29
N SER A 135 -25.30 2.56 0.97
CA SER A 135 -25.08 1.30 0.24
C SER A 135 -23.63 0.81 0.38
N GLY A 136 -22.65 1.73 0.34
CA GLY A 136 -21.25 1.41 0.61
C GLY A 136 -21.04 0.85 2.01
N MET A 137 -21.61 1.49 3.04
CA MET A 137 -21.57 0.99 4.43
C MET A 137 -22.16 -0.40 4.56
N MET A 138 -23.34 -0.65 3.96
CA MET A 138 -23.97 -1.98 4.05
C MET A 138 -23.16 -3.07 3.35
N LYS A 139 -22.55 -2.76 2.19
CA LYS A 139 -21.69 -3.72 1.48
C LYS A 139 -20.41 -4.03 2.26
N GLU A 140 -19.74 -3.00 2.78
CA GLU A 140 -18.53 -3.18 3.60
C GLU A 140 -18.87 -3.96 4.89
N PHE A 141 -19.98 -3.66 5.54
CA PHE A 141 -20.43 -4.38 6.74
C PHE A 141 -20.76 -5.85 6.46
N ALA A 142 -21.47 -6.15 5.38
CA ALA A 142 -21.79 -7.53 4.99
C ALA A 142 -20.52 -8.34 4.68
N SER A 143 -19.55 -7.74 3.97
CA SER A 143 -18.28 -8.40 3.68
C SER A 143 -17.45 -8.70 4.93
N TRP A 144 -17.52 -7.84 5.95
CA TRP A 144 -16.83 -8.04 7.22
C TRP A 144 -17.47 -9.17 8.04
N ASP A 145 -18.80 -9.25 8.08
CA ASP A 145 -19.52 -10.31 8.80
C ASP A 145 -19.30 -11.70 8.15
N GLU A 146 -19.20 -11.76 6.83
CA GLU A 146 -18.84 -12.99 6.10
C GLU A 146 -17.41 -13.46 6.37
N GLN A 147 -16.46 -12.54 6.53
CA GLN A 147 -15.06 -12.86 6.88
C GLN A 147 -14.90 -13.32 8.34
N LYS A 148 -15.78 -12.88 9.24
CA LYS A 148 -15.73 -13.21 10.67
C LYS A 148 -16.34 -14.58 11.02
N ASN A 149 -17.20 -15.09 10.13
CA ASN A 149 -17.92 -16.36 10.28
C ASN A 149 -17.30 -17.51 9.45
N LYS A 150 -16.06 -17.36 8.97
CA LYS A 150 -15.23 -18.41 8.35
C LYS A 150 -14.03 -18.71 9.23
#